data_AF-A0A6H2NSH7-F1
#
_entry.id   AF-A0A6H2NSH7-F1
#
_cell.length_a   1.000
_cell.length_b   1.000
_cell.length_c   1.000
_cell.angle_alpha   90.00
_cell.angle_beta   90.00
_cell.angle_gamma   90.00
#
_symmetry.space_group_name_H-M   'P 1'
#
loop_
_entity.id
_entity.type
_entity.pdbx_description
1 polymer ?
#
loop_
_entity_poly.entity_id
_entity_poly.type
_entity_poly.pdbx_seq_one_letter_code
_entity_poly.pdbx_strand_id
1 'polypeptide(L)'
;MLIKHQILEQMANGTVRLAFRRWRLPTVRAGGQLRTAVGILAIDAVDVVTPDQITDAEVQQAGYASRVALIDHLGQTGEGQIYRIQLHFAGPDPRAVLREQTGLSSAELEQVRQKLAQWDVRSKHGPWTMTV
;
A
#
# COMPACT_ATOMS: atom_id res chain seq x y z
N MET A 1 -5.23 0.69 -1.65
CA MET A 1 -5.69 1.78 -0.75
C MET A 1 -4.79 3.00 -0.91
N LEU A 2 -5.35 4.21 -1.01
CA LEU A 2 -4.58 5.46 -1.01
C LEU A 2 -4.52 6.04 0.41
N ILE A 3 -3.35 6.60 0.77
CA ILE A 3 -3.08 7.24 2.06
C ILE A 3 -2.37 8.57 1.78
N LYS A 4 -2.78 9.65 2.46
CA LYS A 4 -2.15 10.97 2.32
C LYS A 4 -0.69 10.90 2.79
N HIS A 5 0.19 11.65 2.13
CA HIS A 5 1.63 11.62 2.40
C HIS A 5 1.97 11.91 3.88
N GLN A 6 1.37 12.94 4.47
CA GLN A 6 1.57 13.28 5.88
C GLN A 6 1.23 12.11 6.84
N ILE A 7 0.19 11.32 6.53
CA ILE A 7 -0.16 10.15 7.35
C ILE A 7 0.83 9.01 7.13
N LEU A 8 1.36 8.86 5.90
CA LEU A 8 2.41 7.89 5.61
C LEU A 8 3.68 8.16 6.41
N GLU A 9 4.10 9.43 6.54
CA GLU A 9 5.25 9.80 7.38
C GLU A 9 5.01 9.46 8.85
N GLN A 10 3.80 9.71 9.35
CA GLN A 10 3.40 9.31 10.70
C GLN A 10 3.32 7.79 10.90
N MET A 11 3.03 7.03 9.84
CA MET A 11 3.11 5.56 9.89
C MET A 11 4.56 5.09 9.88
N ALA A 12 5.42 5.72 9.08
CA ALA A 12 6.85 5.41 9.00
C ALA A 12 7.57 5.66 10.34
N ASN A 13 7.22 6.73 11.05
CA ASN A 13 7.77 7.02 12.38
C ASN A 13 7.05 6.29 13.54
N GLY A 14 6.00 5.52 13.24
CA GLY A 14 5.25 4.72 14.21
C GLY A 14 4.24 5.48 15.07
N THR A 15 3.98 6.76 14.80
CA THR A 15 2.94 7.55 15.48
C THR A 15 1.55 7.04 15.12
N VAL A 16 1.33 6.67 13.86
CA VAL A 16 0.08 6.11 13.35
C VAL A 16 0.29 4.62 13.05
N ARG A 17 -0.59 3.77 13.57
CA ARG A 17 -0.52 2.31 13.38
C ARG A 17 -1.84 1.70 12.90
N LEU A 18 -2.89 2.53 12.83
CA LEU A 18 -4.22 2.10 12.44
C LEU A 18 -4.69 2.87 11.21
N ALA A 19 -5.47 2.19 10.38
CA ALA A 19 -6.28 2.82 9.37
C ALA A 19 -7.70 2.27 9.45
N PHE A 20 -8.68 3.17 9.40
CA PHE A 20 -10.08 2.80 9.28
C PHE A 20 -10.56 3.04 7.85
N ARG A 21 -11.32 2.08 7.31
CA ARG A 21 -11.91 2.19 5.97
C ARG A 21 -13.32 1.63 5.96
N ARG A 22 -14.20 2.26 5.18
CA ARG A 22 -15.55 1.76 4.95
C ARG A 22 -15.65 1.17 3.56
N TRP A 23 -15.86 -0.14 3.47
CA TRP A 23 -15.87 -0.87 2.20
C TRP A 23 -16.96 -1.94 2.17
N ARG A 24 -17.45 -2.25 0.96
CA ARG A 24 -18.27 -3.45 0.72
C ARG A 24 -17.42 -4.72 0.79
N LEU A 25 -16.22 -4.67 0.20
CA LEU A 25 -15.23 -5.74 0.21
C LEU A 25 -13.84 -5.14 0.44
N PRO A 26 -13.01 -5.75 1.30
CA PRO A 26 -11.69 -5.21 1.60
C PRO A 26 -10.74 -5.41 0.43
N THR A 27 -9.99 -4.36 0.09
CA THR A 27 -8.97 -4.40 -0.97
C THR A 27 -7.61 -4.91 -0.48
N VAL A 28 -7.49 -5.16 0.83
CA VAL A 28 -6.28 -5.60 1.49
C VAL A 28 -6.58 -6.77 2.43
N ARG A 29 -5.56 -7.52 2.82
CA ARG A 29 -5.66 -8.69 3.70
C ARG A 29 -4.52 -8.70 4.70
N ALA A 30 -4.74 -9.32 5.86
CA ALA A 30 -3.69 -9.59 6.84
C ALA A 30 -2.55 -10.41 6.22
N GLY A 31 -1.31 -10.13 6.64
CA GLY A 31 -0.08 -10.64 6.04
C GLY A 31 0.30 -10.00 4.70
N GLY A 32 -0.55 -9.11 4.16
CA GLY A 32 -0.25 -8.37 2.95
C GLY A 32 0.76 -7.24 3.17
N GLN A 33 1.24 -6.67 2.07
CA GLN A 33 2.10 -5.50 2.07
C GLN A 33 1.55 -4.42 1.13
N LEU A 34 1.73 -3.17 1.52
CA LEU A 34 1.41 -1.99 0.72
C LEU A 34 2.70 -1.23 0.44
N ARG A 35 3.04 -1.08 -0.84
CA ARG A 35 4.10 -0.19 -1.27
C ARG A 35 3.56 1.24 -1.32
N THR A 36 4.25 2.15 -0.64
CA THR A 36 3.85 3.55 -0.48
C THR A 36 5.01 4.48 -0.87
N ALA A 37 4.77 5.79 -0.83
CA ALA A 37 5.81 6.78 -1.10
C ALA A 37 6.95 6.77 -0.07
N VAL A 38 6.71 6.27 1.16
CA VAL A 38 7.69 6.27 2.25
C VAL A 38 8.35 4.90 2.45
N GLY A 39 7.95 3.89 1.66
CA GLY A 39 8.44 2.51 1.77
C GLY A 39 7.31 1.49 1.85
N ILE A 40 7.56 0.37 2.50
CA ILE A 40 6.63 -0.75 2.64
C ILE A 40 5.90 -0.65 3.99
N LEU A 41 4.58 -0.74 3.95
CA LEU A 41 3.74 -0.97 5.12
C LEU A 41 3.29 -2.44 5.10
N ALA A 42 3.50 -3.16 6.19
CA ALA A 42 2.93 -4.49 6.38
C ALA A 42 1.54 -4.37 7.02
N ILE A 43 0.65 -5.29 6.65
CA ILE A 43 -0.73 -5.35 7.13
C ILE A 43 -0.83 -6.47 8.13
N ASP A 44 -0.93 -6.13 9.40
CA ASP A 44 -0.91 -7.09 10.51
C ASP A 44 -2.28 -7.75 10.67
N ALA A 45 -3.34 -6.96 10.67
CA ALA A 45 -4.71 -7.41 10.86
C ALA A 45 -5.71 -6.57 10.07
N VAL A 46 -6.84 -7.19 9.72
CA VAL A 46 -7.98 -6.54 9.05
C VAL A 46 -9.25 -7.09 9.71
N ASP A 47 -9.83 -6.32 10.63
CA ASP A 47 -11.01 -6.71 11.39
C ASP A 47 -12.22 -5.88 10.98
N VAL A 48 -13.41 -6.49 10.95
CA VAL A 48 -14.67 -5.75 10.84
C VAL A 48 -15.05 -5.22 12.22
N VAL A 49 -15.33 -3.93 12.31
CA VAL A 49 -15.71 -3.26 13.56
C VAL A 49 -16.97 -2.41 13.38
N THR A 50 -17.68 -2.17 14.47
CA THR A 50 -18.76 -1.20 14.54
C THR A 50 -18.25 0.15 15.06
N PRO A 51 -18.96 1.27 14.82
CA PRO A 51 -18.55 2.58 15.33
C PRO A 51 -18.30 2.62 16.85
N ASP A 52 -19.12 1.90 17.62
CA ASP A 52 -19.06 1.77 19.09
C ASP A 52 -17.80 1.07 19.60
N GLN A 53 -17.24 0.14 18.82
CA GLN A 53 -16.01 -0.58 19.16
C GLN A 53 -14.74 0.27 18.97
N ILE A 54 -14.82 1.41 18.30
CA ILE A 54 -13.67 2.28 18.04
C ILE A 54 -13.43 3.17 19.27
N THR A 55 -12.27 3.00 19.89
CA THR A 55 -11.85 3.77 21.07
C THR A 55 -11.16 5.08 20.68
N ASP A 56 -11.17 6.06 21.59
CA ASP A 56 -10.48 7.34 21.35
C ASP A 56 -8.96 7.16 21.17
N ALA A 57 -8.36 6.18 21.87
CA ALA A 57 -6.96 5.84 21.68
C ALA A 57 -6.67 5.35 20.25
N GLU A 58 -7.55 4.50 19.68
CA GLU A 58 -7.42 4.03 18.30
C GLU A 58 -7.64 5.15 17.29
N VAL A 59 -8.54 6.11 17.58
CA VAL A 59 -8.77 7.30 16.75
C VAL A 59 -7.47 8.12 16.63
N GLN A 60 -6.78 8.35 17.76
CA GLN A 60 -5.48 9.05 17.75
C GLN A 60 -4.41 8.24 17.01
N GLN A 61 -4.37 6.92 17.21
CA GLN A 61 -3.46 6.01 16.48
C GLN A 61 -3.79 5.88 14.99
N ALA A 62 -4.94 6.38 14.54
CA ALA A 62 -5.32 6.50 13.14
C ALA A 62 -5.10 7.92 12.56
N GLY A 63 -4.57 8.86 13.36
CA GLY A 63 -4.27 10.23 12.96
C GLY A 63 -5.48 11.16 12.90
N TYR A 64 -6.58 10.82 13.59
CA TYR A 64 -7.78 11.66 13.66
C TYR A 64 -7.85 12.42 14.98
N ALA A 65 -8.36 13.65 14.93
CA ALA A 65 -8.49 14.49 16.12
C ALA A 65 -9.61 14.02 17.07
N SER A 66 -10.67 13.41 16.52
CA SER A 66 -11.82 12.94 17.31
C SER A 66 -12.55 11.80 16.60
N ARG A 67 -13.32 11.04 17.38
CA ARG A 67 -14.16 9.95 16.86
C ARG A 67 -15.20 10.47 15.85
N VAL A 68 -15.77 11.65 16.09
CA VAL A 68 -16.70 12.30 15.16
C VAL A 68 -16.03 12.54 13.81
N ALA A 69 -14.82 13.13 13.80
CA ALA A 69 -14.08 13.39 12.57
C ALA A 69 -13.77 12.09 11.78
N LEU A 70 -13.48 11.00 12.49
CA LEU A 70 -13.29 9.68 11.88
C LEU A 70 -14.59 9.16 11.24
N ILE A 71 -15.70 9.16 11.98
CA ILE A 71 -16.97 8.63 11.49
C ILE A 71 -17.51 9.45 10.32
N ASP A 72 -17.41 10.78 10.36
CA ASP A 72 -17.82 11.65 9.26
C ASP A 72 -17.00 11.36 8.00
N HIS A 73 -15.67 11.21 8.14
CA HIS A 73 -14.81 10.84 7.04
C HIS A 73 -15.18 9.46 6.45
N LEU A 74 -15.46 8.46 7.29
CA LEU A 74 -15.91 7.14 6.85
C LEU A 74 -17.27 7.17 6.15
N GLY A 75 -18.17 8.07 6.56
CA GLY A 75 -19.45 8.30 5.93
C GLY A 75 -19.33 8.89 4.52
N GLN A 76 -18.34 9.75 4.30
CA GLN A 76 -18.11 10.42 3.01
C GLN A 76 -17.32 9.56 2.00
N THR A 77 -16.47 8.65 2.48
CA THR A 77 -15.45 7.98 1.64
C THR A 77 -15.81 6.56 1.22
N GLY A 78 -16.94 6.01 1.69
CA GLY A 78 -17.37 4.70 1.27
C GLY A 78 -18.66 4.23 1.92
N GLU A 79 -19.00 2.98 1.61
CA GLU A 79 -20.22 2.31 2.02
C GLU A 79 -19.92 0.86 2.40
N GLY A 80 -20.82 0.20 3.13
CA GLY A 80 -20.59 -1.13 3.68
C GLY A 80 -20.03 -1.10 5.10
N GLN A 81 -19.22 -2.12 5.42
CA GLN A 81 -18.65 -2.38 6.75
C GLN A 81 -17.45 -1.48 7.03
N ILE A 82 -17.21 -1.19 8.31
CA ILE A 82 -16.00 -0.51 8.75
C ILE A 82 -14.94 -1.57 9.06
N TYR A 83 -13.77 -1.38 8.50
CA TYR A 83 -12.59 -2.21 8.72
C TYR A 83 -11.57 -1.44 9.54
N ARG A 84 -11.11 -2.06 10.63
CA ARG A 84 -9.91 -1.66 11.38
C ARG A 84 -8.73 -2.40 10.80
N ILE A 85 -7.76 -1.65 10.28
CA ILE A 85 -6.57 -2.19 9.62
C ILE A 85 -5.37 -1.83 10.48
N GLN A 86 -4.67 -2.84 10.99
CA GLN A 86 -3.42 -2.69 11.74
C GLN A 86 -2.24 -2.75 10.79
N LEU A 87 -1.33 -1.79 10.93
CA LEU A 87 -0.22 -1.56 10.00
C LEU A 87 1.05 -1.21 10.77
N HIS A 88 2.20 -1.65 10.26
CA HIS A 88 3.50 -1.14 10.68
C HIS A 88 4.40 -0.89 9.48
N PHE A 89 5.39 -0.02 9.68
CA PHE A 89 6.43 0.21 8.70
C PHE A 89 7.39 -0.98 8.62
N ALA A 90 7.40 -1.66 7.48
CA ALA A 90 8.19 -2.86 7.23
C ALA A 90 9.56 -2.57 6.59
N GLY A 91 9.84 -1.30 6.29
CA GLY A 91 11.14 -0.86 5.76
C GLY A 91 11.04 -0.06 4.45
N PRO A 92 12.18 0.39 3.90
CA PRO A 92 12.22 1.17 2.67
C PRO A 92 11.74 0.37 1.45
N ASP A 93 11.31 1.06 0.39
CA ASP A 93 10.98 0.42 -0.90
C ASP A 93 12.27 -0.21 -1.48
N PRO A 94 12.33 -1.53 -1.71
CA PRO A 94 13.51 -2.19 -2.27
C PRO A 94 13.98 -1.59 -3.61
N ARG A 95 13.08 -0.95 -4.35
CA ARG A 95 13.43 -0.28 -5.61
C ARG A 95 14.25 0.98 -5.43
N ALA A 96 14.33 1.56 -4.23
CA ALA A 96 15.20 2.71 -3.98
C ALA A 96 16.65 2.36 -4.35
N VAL A 97 17.11 1.17 -3.95
CA VAL A 97 18.44 0.65 -4.31
C VAL A 97 18.59 0.48 -5.82
N LEU A 98 17.58 -0.11 -6.48
CA LEU A 98 17.61 -0.31 -7.94
C LEU A 98 17.59 1.02 -8.71
N ARG A 99 16.97 2.07 -8.17
CA ARG A 99 16.93 3.39 -8.80
C ARG A 99 18.30 4.06 -8.82
N GLU A 100 19.12 3.83 -7.79
CA GLU A 100 20.48 4.36 -7.70
C GLU A 100 21.46 3.58 -8.59
N GLN A 101 21.10 2.38 -9.05
CA GLN A 101 21.88 1.60 -10.00
C GLN A 101 21.71 2.17 -11.43
N THR A 102 22.59 3.08 -11.81
CA THR A 102 22.56 3.74 -13.14
C THR A 102 23.27 2.95 -14.24
N GLY A 103 23.91 1.82 -13.89
CA GLY A 103 24.64 0.97 -14.83
C GLY A 103 24.12 -0.46 -14.80
N LEU A 104 24.07 -1.09 -15.97
CA LEU A 104 23.87 -2.53 -16.12
C LEU A 104 25.12 -3.13 -16.73
N SER A 105 25.59 -4.24 -16.19
CA SER A 105 26.58 -5.07 -16.87
C SER A 105 26.01 -5.65 -18.16
N SER A 106 26.87 -6.03 -19.10
CA SER A 106 26.44 -6.69 -20.34
C SER A 106 25.65 -7.97 -20.08
N ALA A 107 25.98 -8.69 -19.01
CA ALA A 107 25.26 -9.90 -18.60
C ALA A 107 23.84 -9.59 -18.11
N GLU A 108 23.66 -8.57 -17.28
CA GLU A 108 22.33 -8.14 -16.80
C GLU A 108 21.46 -7.60 -17.94
N LEU A 109 22.05 -6.83 -18.86
CA LEU A 109 21.35 -6.34 -20.04
C LEU A 109 20.85 -7.50 -20.92
N GLU A 110 21.68 -8.53 -21.10
CA GLU A 110 21.31 -9.71 -21.88
C GLU A 110 20.17 -10.50 -21.20
N GLN A 111 20.17 -10.61 -19.87
CA GLN A 111 19.06 -11.22 -19.13
C GLN A 111 17.74 -10.46 -19.33
N VAL A 112 17.80 -9.12 -19.35
CA VAL A 112 16.62 -8.28 -19.64
C VAL A 112 16.13 -8.55 -21.06
N ARG A 113 17.02 -8.54 -22.06
CA ARG A 113 16.66 -8.83 -23.46
C ARG A 113 16.01 -10.20 -23.63
N GLN A 114 16.54 -11.23 -22.98
CA GLN A 114 15.97 -12.58 -23.02
C GLN A 114 14.56 -12.62 -22.43
N LYS A 115 14.31 -11.93 -21.31
CA LYS A 115 12.97 -11.84 -20.71
C LYS A 115 11.99 -11.10 -21.62
N LEU A 116 12.42 -10.01 -22.25
CA LEU A 116 11.61 -9.25 -23.20
C LEU A 116 11.24 -10.12 -24.41
N ALA A 117 12.21 -10.83 -25.00
CA ALA A 117 11.96 -11.75 -26.10
C ALA A 117 10.98 -12.88 -25.71
N GLN A 118 11.06 -13.41 -24.49
CA GLN A 118 10.08 -14.40 -24.00
C GLN A 118 8.65 -13.84 -23.92
N TRP A 119 8.49 -12.56 -23.60
CA TRP A 119 7.18 -11.92 -23.59
C TRP A 119 6.65 -11.70 -25.00
N ASP A 120 7.51 -11.31 -25.95
CA ASP A 120 7.14 -11.19 -27.36
C ASP A 120 6.65 -12.51 -27.94
N VAL A 121 7.34 -13.62 -27.65
CA VAL A 121 6.93 -14.96 -28.10
C VAL A 121 5.57 -15.38 -27.53
N ARG A 122 5.25 -14.97 -26.30
CA ARG A 122 3.97 -15.29 -25.63
C ARG A 122 2.85 -14.32 -25.99
N SER A 123 3.15 -13.23 -26.69
CA SER A 123 2.19 -12.20 -27.05
C SER A 123 1.25 -12.67 -28.15
N LYS A 124 -0.06 -12.48 -27.95
CA LYS A 124 -1.07 -12.72 -28.99
C LYS A 124 -1.04 -11.66 -30.09
N HIS A 125 -0.40 -10.52 -29.85
CA HIS A 125 -0.34 -9.38 -30.75
C HIS A 125 0.98 -9.31 -31.54
N GLY A 126 1.82 -10.35 -31.44
CA GLY A 126 3.17 -10.37 -31.99
C GLY A 126 4.18 -9.58 -31.12
N PRO A 127 5.43 -9.44 -31.59
CA PRO A 127 6.48 -8.72 -30.88
C PRO A 127 6.13 -7.25 -30.68
N TRP A 128 6.24 -6.78 -29.44
CA TRP A 128 5.93 -5.40 -29.05
C TRP A 128 7.03 -4.76 -28.19
N THR A 129 7.92 -5.56 -27.57
CA THR A 129 8.91 -5.02 -26.63
C THR A 129 10.07 -4.27 -27.30
N MET A 130 10.22 -4.41 -28.62
CA MET A 130 11.28 -3.78 -29.42
C MET A 130 10.76 -2.80 -30.47
N THR A 131 9.45 -2.50 -30.45
CA THR A 131 8.81 -1.60 -31.40
C THR A 131 8.80 -0.20 -30.82
N VAL A 132 9.59 0.72 -31.39
CA VAL A 132 9.67 2.14 -30.99
C VAL A 132 9.27 3.01 -32.16
#